data_AF-A0A1Z4KUU8-F1
#
_entry.id   AF-A0A1Z4KUU8-F1
#
_cell.length_a   1.000
_cell.length_b   1.000
_cell.length_c   1.000
_cell.angle_alpha   90.00
_cell.angle_beta   90.00
_cell.angle_gamma   90.00
#
_symmetry.space_group_name_H-M   'P 1'
#
loop_
_entity.id
_entity.type
_entity.pdbx_description
1 polymer ?
#
loop_
_entity_poly.entity_id
_entity_poly.type
_entity_poly.pdbx_seq_one_letter_code
_entity_poly.pdbx_strand_id
1 'polypeptide(L)'
;MKRIVSVWSKHGSNHNNLLKKYDVITVEKLNIKGLAKTRLAKSINDAAWGQFISILTVKAENAGLRVVAINPNGTSQECSSCGQKVEKPLSQRTHNCPNCNIRLGRDLNAAINIKNRGAHDLKAQTMSSMRSL
;
A
#
# COMPACT_ATOMS: atom_id res chain seq x y z
N MET A 1 -15.18 2.54 -0.71
CA MET A 1 -13.91 1.90 -0.32
C MET A 1 -12.86 2.29 -1.36
N LYS A 2 -11.96 3.24 -1.06
CA LYS A 2 -10.83 3.57 -1.95
C LYS A 2 -9.58 3.02 -1.25
N ARG A 3 -9.17 1.82 -1.63
CA ARG A 3 -8.00 1.12 -1.06
C ARG A 3 -6.78 1.57 -1.88
N ILE A 4 -5.68 1.90 -1.22
CA ILE A 4 -4.75 2.89 -1.76
C ILE A 4 -3.52 2.24 -2.32
N VAL A 5 -3.26 2.57 -3.58
CA VAL A 5 -1.96 2.36 -4.22
C VAL A 5 -1.01 3.41 -3.68
N SER A 6 0.14 2.97 -3.17
CA SER A 6 1.17 3.87 -2.66
C SER A 6 2.38 3.81 -3.59
N VAL A 7 2.70 4.92 -4.26
CA VAL A 7 3.85 5.06 -5.16
C VAL A 7 4.83 6.02 -4.50
N TRP A 8 6.05 5.57 -4.18
CA TRP A 8 7.02 6.42 -3.49
C TRP A 8 8.47 6.16 -3.91
N SER A 9 9.20 7.27 -4.04
CA SER A 9 10.58 7.40 -4.53
C SER A 9 11.63 7.24 -3.43
N LYS A 10 12.85 6.84 -3.81
CA LYS A 10 14.11 7.14 -3.11
C LYS A 10 14.83 8.25 -3.92
N HIS A 11 15.29 9.30 -3.25
CA HIS A 11 15.82 10.52 -3.87
C HIS A 11 17.09 10.31 -4.74
N GLY A 12 17.11 10.99 -5.89
CA GLY A 12 18.27 11.35 -6.71
C GLY A 12 17.87 12.38 -7.78
N SER A 13 18.33 13.62 -7.66
CA SER A 13 17.84 14.82 -8.36
C SER A 13 18.35 14.97 -9.80
N ASN A 14 17.46 15.12 -10.80
CA ASN A 14 17.60 16.07 -11.92
C ASN A 14 16.35 16.11 -12.82
N HIS A 15 16.09 17.25 -13.46
CA HIS A 15 14.77 17.64 -13.98
C HIS A 15 14.31 16.97 -15.30
N ASN A 16 15.15 16.24 -16.03
CA ASN A 16 14.74 15.44 -17.21
C ASN A 16 14.22 14.02 -16.83
N ASN A 17 14.06 13.76 -15.53
CA ASN A 17 14.05 12.42 -14.94
C ASN A 17 12.72 12.08 -14.23
N LEU A 18 11.61 12.69 -14.62
CA LEU A 18 10.31 12.45 -13.95
C LEU A 18 9.79 11.01 -14.14
N LEU A 19 10.13 10.35 -15.25
CA LEU A 19 9.78 8.94 -15.50
C LEU A 19 10.75 7.95 -14.84
N LYS A 20 11.92 8.39 -14.33
CA LYS A 20 12.86 7.56 -13.54
C LYS A 20 12.74 7.77 -12.03
N LYS A 21 11.68 8.41 -11.54
CA LYS A 21 11.55 8.81 -10.12
C LYS A 21 11.06 7.70 -9.20
N TYR A 22 10.50 6.62 -9.75
CA TYR A 22 9.89 5.56 -8.98
C TYR A 22 10.34 4.24 -9.57
N ASP A 23 10.66 3.26 -8.72
CA ASP A 23 11.02 1.90 -9.16
C ASP A 23 9.96 0.88 -8.73
N VAL A 24 9.14 1.24 -7.72
CA VAL A 24 8.21 0.29 -7.07
C VAL A 24 6.87 0.93 -6.75
N ILE A 25 5.81 0.17 -7.01
CA ILE A 25 4.45 0.40 -6.57
C ILE A 25 4.12 -0.63 -5.48
N THR A 26 3.65 -0.19 -4.33
CA THR A 26 3.21 -1.11 -3.26
C THR A 26 1.69 -1.14 -3.14
N VAL A 27 1.14 -2.34 -3.08
CA VAL A 27 -0.30 -2.61 -2.96
C VAL A 27 -0.60 -3.60 -1.83
N GLU A 28 -1.80 -3.55 -1.30
CA GLU A 28 -2.28 -4.56 -0.36
C GLU A 28 -2.54 -5.90 -1.07
N LYS A 29 -2.00 -7.01 -0.52
CA LYS A 29 -2.32 -8.38 -0.95
C LYS A 29 -3.69 -8.79 -0.42
N LEU A 30 -4.73 -8.22 -1.00
CA LEU A 30 -6.11 -8.49 -0.60
C LEU A 30 -6.57 -9.87 -1.08
N ASN A 31 -7.23 -10.63 -0.19
CA ASN A 31 -7.97 -11.82 -0.60
C ASN A 31 -9.27 -11.40 -1.29
N ILE A 32 -9.19 -11.03 -2.57
CA ILE A 32 -10.33 -10.54 -3.35
C ILE A 32 -11.47 -11.56 -3.37
N LYS A 33 -11.17 -12.85 -3.57
CA LYS A 33 -12.17 -13.93 -3.55
C LYS A 33 -12.87 -14.05 -2.20
N GLY A 34 -12.14 -13.92 -1.10
CA GLY A 34 -12.71 -13.91 0.24
C GLY A 34 -13.58 -12.69 0.49
N LEU A 35 -13.09 -11.50 0.14
CA LEU A 35 -13.82 -10.23 0.32
C LEU A 35 -15.10 -10.18 -0.52
N ALA A 36 -15.09 -10.78 -1.72
CA ALA A 36 -16.25 -10.94 -2.59
C ALA A 36 -17.36 -11.83 -1.98
N LYS A 37 -17.10 -12.53 -0.88
CA LYS A 37 -18.08 -13.33 -0.13
C LYS A 37 -18.54 -12.68 1.18
N THR A 38 -18.10 -11.45 1.46
CA THR A 38 -18.47 -10.72 2.69
C THR A 38 -19.52 -9.64 2.40
N ARG A 39 -19.93 -8.89 3.43
CA ARG A 39 -20.75 -7.67 3.27
C ARG A 39 -20.14 -6.60 2.35
N LEU A 40 -18.88 -6.74 1.97
CA LEU A 40 -18.16 -5.87 1.03
C LEU A 40 -18.27 -6.32 -0.43
N ALA A 41 -18.92 -7.45 -0.71
CA ALA A 41 -18.95 -8.09 -2.02
C ALA A 41 -19.31 -7.12 -3.16
N LYS A 42 -20.42 -6.37 -2.98
CA LYS A 42 -20.87 -5.37 -3.96
C LYS A 42 -19.76 -4.35 -4.26
N SER A 43 -19.18 -3.72 -3.24
CA SER A 43 -18.11 -2.73 -3.42
C SER A 43 -16.82 -3.31 -4.02
N ILE A 44 -16.55 -4.61 -3.85
CA ILE A 44 -15.39 -5.28 -4.43
C ILE A 44 -15.61 -5.56 -5.92
N ASN A 45 -16.80 -6.06 -6.25
CA ASN A 45 -17.18 -6.40 -7.63
C ASN A 45 -17.36 -5.13 -8.48
N ASP A 46 -18.05 -4.11 -7.96
CA ASP A 46 -18.26 -2.83 -8.65
C ASP A 46 -16.93 -2.11 -8.95
N ALA A 47 -15.92 -2.31 -8.11
CA ALA A 47 -14.59 -1.71 -8.28
C ALA A 47 -13.64 -2.53 -9.16
N ALA A 48 -14.07 -3.72 -9.63
CA ALA A 48 -13.28 -4.62 -10.47
C ALA A 48 -11.84 -4.84 -9.97
N TRP A 49 -11.66 -4.99 -8.64
CA TRP A 49 -10.33 -4.96 -8.00
C TRP A 49 -9.30 -5.92 -8.59
N GLY A 50 -9.71 -7.14 -8.96
CA GLY A 50 -8.81 -8.10 -9.58
C GLY A 50 -8.28 -7.59 -10.93
N GLN A 51 -9.18 -7.10 -11.78
CA GLN A 51 -8.83 -6.54 -13.09
C GLN A 51 -7.99 -5.26 -12.95
N PHE A 52 -8.31 -4.41 -11.98
CA PHE A 52 -7.52 -3.22 -11.68
C PHE A 52 -6.07 -3.56 -11.34
N ILE A 53 -5.84 -4.54 -10.44
CA ILE A 53 -4.48 -4.96 -10.09
C ILE A 53 -3.77 -5.57 -11.31
N SER A 54 -4.44 -6.38 -12.12
CA SER A 54 -3.83 -6.93 -13.33
C SER A 54 -3.40 -5.84 -14.32
N ILE A 55 -4.27 -4.87 -14.59
CA ILE A 55 -3.96 -3.74 -15.49
C ILE A 55 -2.83 -2.89 -14.89
N LEU A 56 -2.87 -2.62 -13.59
CA LEU A 56 -1.83 -1.86 -12.89
C LEU A 56 -0.47 -2.54 -13.00
N THR A 57 -0.41 -3.86 -12.81
CA THR A 57 0.84 -4.62 -12.93
C THR A 57 1.39 -4.54 -14.35
N VAL A 58 0.56 -4.78 -15.37
CA VAL A 58 1.01 -4.68 -16.78
C VAL A 58 1.49 -3.27 -17.11
N LYS A 59 0.78 -2.23 -16.65
CA LYS A 59 1.19 -0.83 -16.89
C LYS A 59 2.46 -0.45 -16.12
N ALA A 60 2.64 -0.98 -14.92
CA ALA A 60 3.84 -0.78 -14.13
C ALA A 60 5.04 -1.43 -14.81
N GLU A 61 4.93 -2.69 -15.22
CA GLU A 61 5.98 -3.43 -15.93
C GLU A 61 6.38 -2.74 -17.23
N ASN A 62 5.42 -2.28 -18.03
CA ASN A 62 5.68 -1.51 -19.25
C ASN A 62 6.42 -0.19 -18.99
N ALA A 63 6.31 0.37 -17.78
CA ALA A 63 7.01 1.57 -17.35
C ALA A 63 8.34 1.26 -16.64
N GLY A 64 8.78 0.00 -16.59
CA GLY A 64 10.00 -0.43 -15.88
C GLY A 64 9.84 -0.46 -14.35
N LEU A 65 8.60 -0.46 -13.85
CA LEU A 65 8.29 -0.46 -12.42
C LEU A 65 7.95 -1.88 -11.94
N ARG A 66 8.24 -2.15 -10.66
CA ARG A 66 7.82 -3.39 -9.99
C ARG A 66 6.58 -3.16 -9.14
N VAL A 67 5.63 -4.09 -9.15
CA VAL A 67 4.53 -4.10 -8.17
C VAL A 67 4.86 -5.06 -7.03
N VAL A 68 4.76 -4.59 -5.79
CA VAL A 68 4.98 -5.37 -4.57
C VAL A 68 3.69 -5.44 -3.77
N ALA A 69 3.26 -6.66 -3.45
CA ALA A 69 2.07 -6.89 -2.65
C ALA A 69 2.46 -7.17 -1.18
N ILE A 70 1.92 -6.39 -0.24
CA ILE A 70 2.22 -6.51 1.20
C ILE A 70 1.05 -7.10 2.00
N ASN A 71 1.33 -7.56 3.22
CA ASN A 71 0.27 -8.03 4.13
C ASN A 71 -0.69 -6.87 4.47
N PRO A 72 -1.99 -6.97 4.16
CA PRO A 72 -2.97 -5.91 4.43
C PRO A 72 -3.38 -5.80 5.90
N ASN A 73 -3.02 -6.76 6.76
CA ASN A 73 -3.50 -6.78 8.14
C ASN A 73 -3.03 -5.53 8.91
N GLY A 74 -3.96 -4.82 9.55
CA GLY A 74 -3.63 -3.66 10.38
C GLY A 74 -3.27 -2.38 9.62
N THR A 75 -3.11 -2.36 8.29
CA THR A 75 -2.66 -1.17 7.53
C THR A 75 -3.52 0.08 7.79
N SER A 76 -4.84 -0.09 7.89
CA SER A 76 -5.77 1.01 8.17
C SER A 76 -5.98 1.30 9.66
N GLN A 77 -5.55 0.40 10.54
CA GLN A 77 -5.76 0.50 12.00
C GLN A 77 -4.51 0.98 12.73
N GLU A 78 -3.34 0.49 12.37
CA GLU A 78 -2.05 0.92 12.92
C GLU A 78 -1.75 2.37 12.55
N CYS A 79 -1.28 3.14 13.51
CA CYS A 79 -0.86 4.52 13.29
C CYS A 79 0.46 4.54 12.51
N SER A 80 0.48 5.23 11.37
CA SER A 80 1.69 5.35 10.55
C SER A 80 2.81 6.17 11.19
N SER A 81 2.51 6.91 12.25
CA SER A 81 3.47 7.72 12.98
C SER A 81 4.09 7.01 14.18
N CYS A 82 3.32 6.18 14.91
CA CYS A 82 3.80 5.58 16.16
C CYS A 82 3.55 4.07 16.30
N GLY A 83 2.96 3.43 15.29
CA GLY A 83 2.67 1.99 15.29
C GLY A 83 1.45 1.57 16.14
N GLN A 84 0.93 2.43 17.01
CA GLN A 84 -0.19 2.07 17.89
C GLN A 84 -1.43 1.66 17.10
N LYS A 85 -2.07 0.54 17.51
CA LYS A 85 -3.32 0.09 16.90
C LYS A 85 -4.46 1.02 17.32
N VAL A 86 -5.16 1.58 16.33
CA VAL A 86 -6.34 2.42 16.52
C VAL A 86 -7.52 1.75 15.83
N GLU A 87 -8.30 1.00 16.61
CA GLU A 87 -9.52 0.35 16.13
C GLU A 87 -10.57 1.38 15.75
N LYS A 88 -11.23 1.16 14.61
CA LYS A 88 -12.24 2.06 14.07
C LYS A 88 -13.11 1.37 13.04
N PRO A 89 -14.42 1.70 12.97
CA PRO A 89 -15.32 1.14 11.97
C PRO A 89 -15.00 1.65 10.56
N LEU A 90 -15.51 0.97 9.54
CA LEU A 90 -15.33 1.36 8.14
C LEU A 90 -15.93 2.74 7.80
N SER A 91 -16.93 3.19 8.55
CA SER A 91 -17.54 4.51 8.43
C SER A 91 -16.62 5.65 8.88
N GLN A 92 -15.70 5.39 9.81
CA GLN A 92 -14.77 6.40 10.29
C GLN A 92 -13.63 6.62 9.29
N ARG A 93 -13.65 7.78 8.62
CA ARG A 93 -12.71 8.14 7.54
C ARG A 93 -11.50 8.95 8.01
N THR A 94 -11.47 9.35 9.28
CA THR A 94 -10.34 10.05 9.89
C THR A 94 -9.61 9.12 10.84
N HIS A 95 -8.29 9.07 10.73
CA HIS A 95 -7.41 8.45 11.71
C HIS A 95 -7.00 9.53 12.72
N ASN A 96 -7.44 9.35 13.97
CA ASN A 96 -7.02 10.16 15.12
C ASN A 96 -6.29 9.21 16.07
N CYS A 97 -4.98 9.35 16.20
CA CYS A 97 -4.22 8.48 17.11
C CYS A 97 -4.21 9.07 18.53
N PRO A 98 -4.70 8.34 19.56
CA PRO A 98 -4.66 8.83 20.93
C PRO A 98 -3.26 8.82 21.55
N ASN A 99 -2.31 8.11 20.94
CA ASN A 99 -0.95 7.97 21.45
C ASN A 99 -0.02 9.10 20.99
N CYS A 100 -0.03 9.43 19.69
CA CYS A 100 0.85 10.46 19.12
C CYS A 100 0.11 11.69 18.59
N ASN A 101 -1.21 11.76 18.78
CA ASN A 101 -2.07 12.89 18.39
C ASN A 101 -2.10 13.21 16.89
N ILE A 102 -1.57 12.33 16.02
CA ILE A 102 -1.67 12.55 14.58
C ILE A 102 -3.12 12.46 14.11
N ARG A 103 -3.52 13.40 13.23
CA ARG A 103 -4.84 13.45 12.61
C ARG A 103 -4.71 13.54 11.11
N LEU A 104 -5.15 12.51 10.39
CA LEU A 104 -5.14 12.46 8.93
C LEU A 104 -6.27 11.59 8.38
N GLY A 105 -6.46 11.60 7.07
CA GLY A 105 -7.37 10.66 6.41
C GLY A 105 -6.93 9.21 6.72
N ARG A 106 -7.87 8.34 7.09
CA ARG A 106 -7.60 6.90 7.34
C ARG A 106 -6.92 6.26 6.15
N ASP A 107 -7.36 6.67 4.98
CA ASP A 107 -6.85 6.26 3.70
C ASP A 107 -5.37 6.70 3.56
N LEU A 108 -5.04 7.98 3.81
CA LEU A 108 -3.66 8.44 3.80
C LEU A 108 -2.78 7.71 4.84
N ASN A 109 -3.30 7.41 6.03
CA ASN A 109 -2.60 6.63 7.04
C ASN A 109 -2.26 5.22 6.53
N ALA A 110 -3.24 4.55 5.91
CA ALA A 110 -3.03 3.24 5.31
C ALA A 110 -1.98 3.29 4.19
N ALA A 111 -1.99 4.32 3.35
CA ALA A 111 -1.01 4.51 2.28
C ALA A 111 0.43 4.58 2.81
N ILE A 112 0.64 5.34 3.89
CA ILE A 112 1.96 5.46 4.52
C ILE A 112 2.40 4.10 5.10
N ASN A 113 1.50 3.35 5.74
CA ASN A 113 1.81 2.01 6.24
C ASN A 113 2.16 1.04 5.11
N ILE A 114 1.40 1.04 4.02
CA ILE A 114 1.65 0.20 2.84
C ILE A 114 3.03 0.51 2.26
N LYS A 115 3.37 1.80 2.10
CA LYS A 115 4.71 2.24 1.67
C LYS A 115 5.80 1.70 2.60
N ASN A 116 5.66 1.92 3.90
CA ASN A 116 6.70 1.57 4.87
C ASN A 116 6.95 0.05 4.90
N ARG A 117 5.89 -0.75 4.84
CA ARG A 117 5.99 -2.22 4.73
C ARG A 117 6.63 -2.65 3.41
N GLY A 118 6.24 -2.04 2.29
CA GLY A 118 6.86 -2.32 0.99
C GLY A 118 8.37 -2.05 0.99
N ALA A 119 8.78 -0.92 1.58
CA ALA A 119 10.19 -0.57 1.71
C ALA A 119 10.95 -1.56 2.62
N HIS A 120 10.31 -2.05 3.68
CA HIS A 120 10.89 -3.06 4.56
C HIS A 120 11.07 -4.40 3.86
N ASP A 121 10.04 -4.89 3.18
CA ASP A 121 10.06 -6.17 2.47
C ASP A 121 11.11 -6.20 1.35
N LEU A 122 11.28 -5.08 0.63
CA LEU A 122 12.33 -4.92 -0.37
C LEU A 122 13.73 -5.00 0.24
N LYS A 123 13.97 -4.29 1.35
CA LYS A 123 15.26 -4.36 2.06
C LYS A 123 15.55 -5.79 2.54
N ALA A 124 14.56 -6.48 3.08
CA ALA A 124 14.68 -7.88 3.51
C ALA A 124 15.08 -8.81 2.36
N GLN A 125 14.44 -8.66 1.19
CA GLN A 125 14.78 -9.43 -0.01
C GLN A 125 16.22 -9.17 -0.47
N THR A 126 16.64 -7.90 -0.54
CA THR A 126 18.01 -7.54 -0.93
C THR A 126 19.04 -8.13 0.04
N MET A 127 18.81 -8.01 1.35
CA MET A 127 19.72 -8.58 2.36
C MET A 127 19.79 -10.11 2.29
N SER A 128 18.67 -10.78 2.01
CA SER A 128 18.66 -12.23 1.84
C SER A 128 19.47 -12.65 0.61
N SER A 129 19.30 -11.98 -0.53
CA SER A 129 20.06 -12.27 -1.75
C SER A 129 21.57 -12.05 -1.57
N MET A 130 21.97 -11.04 -0.80
CA MET A 130 23.40 -10.77 -0.50
C MET A 130 24.04 -11.80 0.44
N ARG A 131 23.24 -12.52 1.24
CA ARG A 131 23.72 -13.58 2.16
C ARG A 131 23.79 -14.95 1.51
N SER A 132 23.21 -15.11 0.33
CA SER A 132 23.20 -16.35 -0.45
C SER A 132 24.28 -16.38 -1.54
N LEU A 133 25.15 -15.37 -1.58
CA LEU A 133 26.35 -15.25 -2.40
C LEU A 133 27.58 -15.37 -1.49
#